data_AF-A0A8H5XVJ9-F1
#
_entry.id   AF-A0A8H5XVJ9-F1
#
_cell.length_a   1.000
_cell.length_b   1.000
_cell.length_c   1.000
_cell.angle_alpha   90.00
_cell.angle_beta   90.00
_cell.angle_gamma   90.00
#
_symmetry.space_group_name_H-M   'P 1'
#
loop_
_entity.id
_entity.type
_entity.pdbx_description
1 polymer ?
#
loop_
_entity_poly.entity_id
_entity_poly.type
_entity_poly.pdbx_seq_one_letter_code
_entity_poly.pdbx_strand_id
1 'polypeptide(L)'
;MEYATDNRVLKVLSDLKKVQNHSRGMGDSSTRALGDLLFLTPDKQIEAARHIAEANGLKDNDRPPSYMTEHARKCFRYVFGESSHRFILVPMSWTGIQQKELVALNSPTLPCPLWTMSVPAFCAAYLRIIMQEHAGSTVRLMANADLASVIGYSMFDMSYVGDYMPTPEDLEHLDAAEKERMAEKDALEMRNALSSIKQWQFTEETEWARDMMLQLVSGKLSYDDLPTSSRLTL
;
A
#
# COMPACT_ATOMS: atom_id res chain seq x y z
N MET A 1 -19.61 -18.15 11.86
CA MET A 1 -18.58 -17.31 11.22
C MET A 1 -19.34 -16.35 10.31
N GLU A 2 -19.64 -15.15 10.81
CA GLU A 2 -20.48 -14.17 10.10
C GLU A 2 -19.66 -13.50 8.99
N TYR A 3 -20.09 -13.70 7.75
CA TYR A 3 -19.40 -13.17 6.56
C TYR A 3 -19.79 -11.69 6.38
N ALA A 4 -18.80 -10.80 6.48
CA ALA A 4 -19.02 -9.35 6.41
C ALA A 4 -19.26 -8.81 4.98
N THR A 5 -19.26 -9.65 3.95
CA THR A 5 -19.06 -9.22 2.57
C THR A 5 -20.31 -9.25 1.70
N ASP A 6 -21.17 -10.27 1.80
CA ASP A 6 -22.36 -10.33 0.94
C ASP A 6 -23.32 -9.17 1.21
N ASN A 7 -23.80 -9.03 2.44
CA ASN A 7 -24.83 -8.03 2.73
C ASN A 7 -24.31 -6.58 2.67
N ARG A 8 -23.03 -6.33 2.95
CA ARG A 8 -22.50 -4.96 2.97
C ARG A 8 -22.21 -4.44 1.57
N VAL A 9 -21.55 -5.23 0.72
CA VAL A 9 -21.31 -4.87 -0.69
C VAL A 9 -22.64 -4.79 -1.43
N LEU A 10 -23.54 -5.77 -1.25
CA LEU A 10 -24.87 -5.73 -1.85
C LEU A 10 -25.69 -4.52 -1.39
N LYS A 11 -25.65 -4.18 -0.10
CA LYS A 11 -26.35 -2.99 0.42
C LYS A 11 -25.81 -1.71 -0.20
N VAL A 12 -24.48 -1.53 -0.25
CA VAL A 12 -23.89 -0.34 -0.86
C VAL A 12 -24.17 -0.27 -2.36
N LEU A 13 -24.06 -1.38 -3.10
CA LEU A 13 -24.40 -1.44 -4.53
C LEU A 13 -25.89 -1.14 -4.79
N SER A 14 -26.79 -1.70 -3.95
CA SER A 14 -28.23 -1.38 -3.95
C SER A 14 -28.47 0.11 -3.75
N ASP A 15 -27.81 0.69 -2.74
CA ASP A 15 -28.04 2.07 -2.36
C ASP A 15 -27.48 3.04 -3.42
N LEU A 16 -26.34 2.72 -4.03
CA LEU A 16 -25.78 3.45 -5.18
C LEU A 16 -26.70 3.41 -6.41
N LYS A 17 -27.25 2.23 -6.73
CA LYS A 17 -28.21 2.06 -7.83
C LYS A 17 -29.50 2.84 -7.58
N LYS A 18 -29.99 2.87 -6.33
CA LYS A 18 -31.16 3.67 -5.93
C LYS A 18 -30.92 5.17 -6.06
N VAL A 19 -29.74 5.65 -5.64
CA VAL A 19 -29.34 7.07 -5.75
C VAL A 19 -29.27 7.51 -7.22
N GLN A 20 -28.76 6.65 -8.11
CA GLN A 20 -28.70 6.94 -9.55
C GLN A 20 -30.09 6.98 -10.21
N ASN A 21 -31.00 6.08 -9.80
CA ASN A 21 -32.36 6.05 -10.31
C ASN A 21 -33.20 7.26 -9.85
N HIS A 22 -32.93 7.79 -8.64
CA HIS A 22 -33.61 8.99 -8.13
C HIS A 22 -33.06 10.29 -8.76
N SER A 23 -31.76 10.36 -9.03
CA SER A 23 -31.13 11.53 -9.67
C SER A 23 -31.43 11.65 -11.16
N ARG A 24 -31.90 10.58 -11.83
CA ARG A 24 -32.44 10.64 -13.19
C ARG A 24 -33.85 11.22 -13.30
N GLY A 25 -34.56 11.40 -12.18
CA GLY A 25 -35.96 11.85 -12.15
C GLY A 25 -36.19 13.29 -11.69
N MET A 26 -35.17 13.96 -11.16
CA MET A 26 -35.31 15.30 -10.59
C MET A 26 -34.07 16.12 -10.97
N GLY A 27 -34.27 17.13 -11.81
CA GLY A 27 -33.23 18.01 -12.34
C GLY A 27 -32.68 18.96 -11.28
N ASP A 28 -32.09 18.42 -10.22
CA ASP A 28 -31.40 19.20 -9.19
C ASP A 28 -29.93 18.81 -9.12
N SER A 29 -29.10 19.82 -9.36
CA SER A 29 -27.67 19.79 -9.64
C SER A 29 -26.81 19.65 -8.37
N SER A 30 -27.20 18.76 -7.46
CA SER A 30 -26.38 18.40 -6.30
C SER A 30 -25.82 17.00 -6.46
N THR A 31 -24.95 16.83 -7.46
CA THR A 31 -23.98 15.73 -7.46
C THR A 31 -23.02 15.97 -6.30
N ARG A 32 -23.42 15.53 -5.10
CA ARG A 32 -22.47 15.23 -4.02
C ARG A 32 -21.36 14.43 -4.66
N ALA A 33 -20.16 15.00 -4.73
CA ALA A 33 -18.97 14.31 -5.23
C ALA A 33 -18.80 13.07 -4.37
N LEU A 34 -19.21 11.91 -4.89
CA LEU A 34 -18.94 10.65 -4.21
C LEU A 34 -17.41 10.51 -4.23
N GLY A 35 -16.78 10.18 -3.12
CA GLY A 35 -15.36 9.81 -3.17
C GLY A 35 -15.19 8.52 -3.96
N ASP A 36 -13.96 8.19 -4.33
CA ASP A 36 -13.67 6.80 -4.70
C ASP A 36 -13.98 5.88 -3.50
N LEU A 37 -14.58 4.73 -3.78
CA LEU A 37 -15.01 3.78 -2.76
C LEU A 37 -14.06 2.58 -2.75
N LEU A 38 -13.37 2.37 -1.64
CA LEU A 38 -12.47 1.24 -1.41
C LEU A 38 -13.12 0.20 -0.50
N PHE A 39 -13.15 -1.06 -0.92
CA PHE A 39 -13.70 -2.18 -0.14
C PHE A 39 -12.64 -3.23 0.10
N LEU A 40 -12.30 -3.44 1.37
CA LEU A 40 -11.50 -4.59 1.79
C LEU A 40 -12.37 -5.86 1.74
N THR A 41 -11.95 -6.82 0.92
CA THR A 41 -12.65 -8.06 0.64
C THR A 41 -11.73 -9.23 1.01
N PRO A 42 -12.19 -10.23 1.78
CA PRO A 42 -11.41 -11.42 2.04
C PRO A 42 -10.95 -12.09 0.74
N ASP A 43 -9.76 -12.67 0.76
CA ASP A 43 -9.06 -13.06 -0.47
C ASP A 43 -9.77 -14.15 -1.24
N LYS A 44 -10.30 -15.12 -0.50
CA LYS A 44 -11.13 -16.18 -1.08
C LYS A 44 -12.47 -15.68 -1.64
N GLN A 45 -12.84 -14.44 -1.39
CA GLN A 45 -14.10 -13.82 -1.81
C GLN A 45 -13.91 -12.71 -2.86
N ILE A 46 -12.67 -12.34 -3.20
CA ILE A 46 -12.41 -11.26 -4.14
C ILE A 46 -13.06 -11.51 -5.50
N GLU A 47 -12.96 -12.74 -6.00
CA GLU A 47 -13.56 -13.17 -7.25
C GLU A 47 -15.09 -13.16 -7.20
N ALA A 48 -15.68 -13.60 -6.10
CA ALA A 48 -17.12 -13.56 -5.90
C ALA A 48 -17.64 -12.12 -5.87
N ALA A 49 -16.95 -11.23 -5.15
CA ALA A 49 -17.29 -9.81 -5.08
C ALA A 49 -17.17 -9.13 -6.45
N ARG A 50 -16.15 -9.49 -7.24
CA ARG A 50 -16.03 -9.10 -8.65
C ARG A 50 -17.26 -9.50 -9.46
N HIS A 51 -17.63 -10.79 -9.44
CA HIS A 51 -18.78 -11.26 -10.22
C HIS A 51 -20.09 -10.56 -9.84
N ILE A 52 -20.27 -10.24 -8.55
CA ILE A 52 -21.40 -9.46 -8.07
C ILE A 52 -21.37 -8.04 -8.64
N ALA A 53 -20.21 -7.38 -8.64
CA ALA A 53 -20.05 -6.05 -9.22
C ALA A 53 -20.40 -6.04 -10.71
N GLU A 54 -19.82 -6.97 -11.47
CA GLU A 54 -20.09 -7.15 -12.91
C GLU A 54 -21.58 -7.39 -13.20
N ALA A 55 -22.23 -8.26 -12.43
CA ALA A 55 -23.67 -8.54 -12.57
C ALA A 55 -24.56 -7.32 -12.31
N ASN A 56 -24.04 -6.31 -11.59
CA ASN A 56 -24.73 -5.04 -11.35
C ASN A 56 -24.42 -3.95 -12.39
N GLY A 57 -23.72 -4.30 -13.47
CA GLY A 57 -23.41 -3.38 -14.58
C GLY A 57 -22.17 -2.52 -14.36
N LEU A 58 -21.38 -2.85 -13.33
CA LEU A 58 -20.07 -2.24 -13.13
C LEU A 58 -19.05 -2.84 -14.11
N LYS A 59 -18.19 -1.99 -14.67
CA LYS A 59 -17.16 -2.42 -15.63
C LYS A 59 -15.77 -2.24 -15.05
N ASP A 60 -14.93 -3.25 -15.24
CA ASP A 60 -13.51 -3.20 -14.88
C ASP A 60 -12.80 -2.11 -15.71
N ASN A 61 -11.83 -1.43 -15.12
CA ASN A 61 -11.14 -0.30 -15.73
C ASN A 61 -9.62 -0.36 -15.54
N ASP A 62 -8.95 -0.95 -16.54
CA ASP A 62 -7.49 -1.10 -16.60
C ASP A 62 -6.73 0.17 -17.03
N ARG A 63 -7.41 1.28 -17.34
CA ARG A 63 -6.82 2.48 -17.99
C ARG A 63 -6.39 3.68 -17.11
N PRO A 64 -6.80 3.86 -15.83
CA PRO A 64 -6.27 4.93 -14.95
C PRO A 64 -4.92 4.53 -14.33
N PRO A 65 -4.24 5.41 -13.56
CA PRO A 65 -3.11 4.96 -12.74
C PRO A 65 -3.55 3.77 -11.88
N SER A 66 -2.96 2.62 -12.10
CA SER A 66 -3.28 1.34 -11.48
C SER A 66 -2.59 1.20 -10.12
N TYR A 67 -3.30 0.65 -9.14
CA TYR A 67 -2.70 0.24 -7.87
C TYR A 67 -1.77 -0.96 -8.11
N MET A 68 -0.73 -1.11 -7.30
CA MET A 68 0.13 -2.30 -7.30
C MET A 68 -0.68 -3.60 -7.17
N THR A 69 -1.78 -3.56 -6.43
CA THR A 69 -2.75 -4.66 -6.28
C THR A 69 -3.42 -5.10 -7.58
N GLU A 70 -3.58 -4.19 -8.55
CA GLU A 70 -4.11 -4.50 -9.88
C GLU A 70 -3.05 -5.23 -10.70
N HIS A 71 -1.80 -4.79 -10.61
CA HIS A 71 -0.70 -5.35 -11.41
C HIS A 71 -0.42 -6.83 -11.12
N ALA A 72 -0.57 -7.30 -9.88
CA ALA A 72 -0.44 -8.73 -9.61
C ALA A 72 -1.80 -9.46 -9.60
N ARG A 73 -2.90 -8.78 -9.96
CA ARG A 73 -4.24 -9.36 -10.11
C ARG A 73 -4.86 -9.89 -8.81
N LYS A 74 -4.73 -9.17 -7.70
CA LYS A 74 -5.53 -9.49 -6.50
C LYS A 74 -6.56 -8.44 -6.14
N CYS A 75 -6.58 -7.27 -6.78
CA CYS A 75 -7.72 -6.34 -6.66
C CYS A 75 -8.36 -6.08 -8.03
N PHE A 76 -9.59 -5.58 -8.01
CA PHE A 76 -10.32 -5.19 -9.22
C PHE A 76 -10.89 -3.78 -9.08
N ARG A 77 -10.84 -3.01 -10.16
CA ARG A 77 -11.32 -1.62 -10.18
C ARG A 77 -12.49 -1.49 -11.11
N TYR A 78 -13.60 -1.01 -10.59
CA TYR A 78 -14.79 -0.74 -11.38
C TYR A 78 -15.06 0.74 -11.52
N VAL A 79 -15.60 1.16 -12.66
CA VAL A 79 -16.16 2.49 -12.85
C VAL A 79 -17.68 2.42 -12.84
N PHE A 80 -18.29 3.33 -12.06
CA PHE A 80 -19.73 3.49 -12.00
C PHE A 80 -20.14 4.85 -12.57
N GLY A 81 -21.05 4.85 -13.55
CA GLY A 81 -21.54 6.07 -14.20
C GLY A 81 -20.57 6.65 -15.24
N GLU A 82 -20.78 7.91 -15.63
CA GLU A 82 -20.16 8.48 -16.83
C GLU A 82 -18.81 9.18 -16.63
N SER A 83 -18.26 9.38 -15.43
CA SER A 83 -16.84 9.84 -15.37
C SER A 83 -16.11 9.95 -14.03
N SER A 84 -16.72 10.06 -12.85
CA SER A 84 -15.95 10.59 -11.70
C SER A 84 -15.63 9.60 -10.56
N HIS A 85 -16.24 8.42 -10.50
CA HIS A 85 -16.19 7.61 -9.28
C HIS A 85 -15.76 6.17 -9.52
N ARG A 86 -14.72 5.75 -8.80
CA ARG A 86 -14.17 4.40 -8.83
C ARG A 86 -14.68 3.60 -7.65
N PHE A 87 -14.98 2.34 -7.89
CA PHE A 87 -15.29 1.34 -6.89
C PHE A 87 -14.21 0.27 -6.95
N ILE A 88 -13.39 0.12 -5.91
CA ILE A 88 -12.20 -0.73 -5.93
C ILE A 88 -12.35 -1.81 -4.86
N LEU A 89 -12.27 -3.08 -5.28
CA LEU A 89 -12.28 -4.25 -4.42
C LEU A 89 -10.84 -4.67 -4.14
N VAL A 90 -10.39 -4.57 -2.90
CA VAL A 90 -9.02 -4.88 -2.49
C VAL A 90 -9.00 -6.15 -1.63
N PRO A 91 -8.10 -7.10 -1.90
CA PRO A 91 -7.87 -8.32 -1.12
C PRO A 91 -7.35 -7.99 0.29
N MET A 92 -7.66 -8.79 1.31
CA MET A 92 -7.09 -8.62 2.67
C MET A 92 -5.65 -9.16 2.77
N SER A 93 -5.33 -10.26 2.06
CA SER A 93 -4.04 -10.96 2.10
C SER A 93 -2.97 -10.36 1.22
N TRP A 94 -3.31 -9.46 0.28
CA TRP A 94 -2.27 -8.87 -0.57
C TRP A 94 -1.23 -8.09 0.20
N THR A 95 -1.54 -7.73 1.43
CA THR A 95 -0.59 -7.18 2.37
C THR A 95 -0.49 -8.04 3.64
N GLY A 96 -1.27 -9.13 3.74
CA GLY A 96 -1.38 -9.95 4.95
C GLY A 96 -1.72 -9.12 6.20
N ILE A 97 -2.38 -7.96 6.02
CA ILE A 97 -2.70 -7.03 7.09
C ILE A 97 -3.97 -7.51 7.74
N GLN A 98 -3.86 -7.83 9.02
CA GLN A 98 -4.97 -8.21 9.84
C GLN A 98 -5.75 -6.98 10.29
N GLN A 99 -7.04 -7.14 10.54
CA GLN A 99 -7.89 -6.05 11.05
C GLN A 99 -7.32 -5.43 12.34
N LYS A 100 -6.65 -6.22 13.19
CA LYS A 100 -6.01 -5.76 14.42
C LYS A 100 -4.79 -4.85 14.20
N GLU A 101 -4.24 -4.84 12.99
CA GLU A 101 -3.12 -3.99 12.57
C GLU A 101 -3.61 -2.66 11.97
N LEU A 102 -4.92 -2.51 11.78
CA LEU A 102 -5.54 -1.29 11.28
C LEU A 102 -5.80 -0.29 12.42
N VAL A 103 -5.45 0.96 12.17
CA VAL A 103 -5.67 2.09 13.07
C VAL A 103 -6.69 3.03 12.44
N ALA A 104 -7.74 3.38 13.17
CA ALA A 104 -8.72 4.35 12.69
C ALA A 104 -8.13 5.77 12.73
N LEU A 105 -8.13 6.44 11.58
CA LEU A 105 -7.98 7.88 11.48
C LEU A 105 -9.35 8.50 11.73
N ASN A 106 -9.54 8.96 12.96
CA ASN A 106 -10.75 9.66 13.34
C ASN A 106 -10.75 11.05 12.71
N SER A 107 -11.49 11.22 11.61
CA SER A 107 -11.74 12.53 11.02
C SER A 107 -13.20 12.95 11.25
N PRO A 108 -13.47 14.09 11.90
CA PRO A 108 -14.83 14.57 12.10
C PRO A 108 -15.51 15.01 10.80
N THR A 109 -14.75 15.16 9.71
CA THR A 109 -15.25 15.63 8.41
C THR A 109 -15.61 14.50 7.44
N LEU A 110 -15.23 13.26 7.74
CA LEU A 110 -15.45 12.14 6.83
C LEU A 110 -16.67 11.33 7.29
N PRO A 111 -17.54 10.92 6.35
CA PRO A 111 -18.75 10.15 6.67
C PRO A 111 -18.46 8.72 7.14
N CYS A 112 -17.20 8.28 7.08
CA CYS A 112 -16.73 6.99 7.55
C CYS A 112 -15.29 7.10 8.10
N PRO A 113 -14.91 6.22 9.05
CA PRO A 113 -13.53 6.16 9.53
C PRO A 113 -12.59 5.75 8.40
N LEU A 114 -11.57 6.56 8.16
CA LEU A 114 -10.42 6.13 7.35
C LEU A 114 -9.59 5.18 8.20
N TRP A 115 -9.08 4.11 7.61
CA TRP A 115 -8.19 3.18 8.28
C TRP A 115 -6.80 3.30 7.70
N THR A 116 -5.80 3.36 8.57
CA THR A 116 -4.38 3.31 8.23
C THR A 116 -3.74 2.11 8.94
N MET A 117 -2.44 1.94 8.74
CA MET A 117 -1.64 0.91 9.39
C MET A 117 -0.35 1.54 9.95
N SER A 118 0.30 0.84 10.88
CA SER A 118 1.61 1.26 11.37
C SER A 118 2.70 1.02 10.31
N VAL A 119 3.80 1.78 10.35
CA VAL A 119 4.97 1.55 9.48
C VAL A 119 5.47 0.09 9.56
N PRO A 120 5.56 -0.57 10.74
CA PRO A 120 5.89 -2.00 10.82
C PRO A 120 4.94 -2.88 9.99
N ALA A 121 3.63 -2.72 10.15
CA ALA A 121 2.64 -3.50 9.42
C ALA A 121 2.73 -3.26 7.91
N PHE A 122 2.97 -2.01 7.51
CA PHE A 122 3.23 -1.64 6.12
C PHE A 122 4.49 -2.33 5.56
N CYS A 123 5.61 -2.28 6.28
CA CYS A 123 6.86 -2.92 5.84
C CYS A 123 6.72 -4.45 5.73
N ALA A 124 6.09 -5.09 6.72
CA ALA A 124 5.82 -6.53 6.67
C ALA A 124 4.92 -6.90 5.48
N ALA A 125 3.92 -6.08 5.19
CA ALA A 125 3.06 -6.25 4.04
C ALA A 125 3.83 -6.22 2.71
N TYR A 126 4.68 -5.21 2.52
CA TYR A 126 5.48 -5.08 1.31
C TYR A 126 6.51 -6.21 1.17
N LEU A 127 7.15 -6.62 2.26
CA LEU A 127 8.04 -7.79 2.25
C LEU A 127 7.31 -9.06 1.78
N ARG A 128 6.08 -9.30 2.24
CA ARG A 128 5.28 -10.44 1.75
C ARG A 128 5.01 -10.34 0.25
N ILE A 129 4.62 -9.16 -0.23
CA ILE A 129 4.36 -8.94 -1.66
C ILE A 129 5.61 -9.26 -2.47
N ILE A 130 6.74 -8.66 -2.09
CA ILE A 130 8.03 -8.86 -2.74
C ILE A 130 8.36 -10.36 -2.79
N MET A 131 8.19 -11.07 -1.67
CA MET A 131 8.54 -12.48 -1.54
C MET A 131 7.58 -13.44 -2.23
N GLN A 132 6.32 -13.07 -2.44
CA GLN A 132 5.33 -13.85 -3.17
C GLN A 132 5.43 -13.65 -4.68
N GLU A 133 6.09 -12.59 -5.13
CA GLU A 133 6.30 -12.29 -6.53
C GLU A 133 7.56 -12.94 -7.10
N HIS A 134 7.54 -13.15 -8.42
CA HIS A 134 8.66 -13.71 -9.16
C HIS A 134 9.71 -12.63 -9.45
N ALA A 135 10.98 -13.05 -9.59
CA ALA A 135 12.06 -12.16 -9.99
C ALA A 135 11.72 -11.41 -11.29
N GLY A 136 11.94 -10.08 -11.29
CA GLY A 136 11.68 -9.21 -12.43
C GLY A 136 10.20 -8.89 -12.71
N SER A 137 9.26 -9.31 -11.86
CA SER A 137 7.86 -8.89 -12.02
C SER A 137 7.72 -7.38 -11.79
N THR A 138 6.86 -6.71 -12.57
CA THR A 138 6.55 -5.28 -12.38
C THR A 138 6.09 -4.99 -10.96
N VAL A 139 5.34 -5.91 -10.36
CA VAL A 139 4.81 -5.76 -9.00
C VAL A 139 5.93 -5.78 -7.98
N ARG A 140 6.89 -6.69 -8.14
CA ARG A 140 8.07 -6.74 -7.27
C ARG A 140 8.90 -5.46 -7.37
N LEU A 141 9.11 -4.96 -8.59
CA LEU A 141 9.85 -3.71 -8.82
C LEU A 141 9.16 -2.52 -8.14
N MET A 142 7.84 -2.39 -8.31
CA MET A 142 7.04 -1.34 -7.65
C MET A 142 7.10 -1.48 -6.13
N ALA A 143 6.94 -2.71 -5.61
CA ALA A 143 6.97 -2.98 -4.18
C ALA A 143 8.34 -2.65 -3.56
N ASN A 144 9.44 -2.99 -4.23
CA ASN A 144 10.78 -2.63 -3.80
C ASN A 144 10.96 -1.11 -3.73
N ALA A 145 10.53 -0.38 -4.78
CA ALA A 145 10.65 1.07 -4.83
C ALA A 145 9.81 1.77 -3.75
N ASP A 146 8.57 1.34 -3.56
CA ASP A 146 7.67 1.86 -2.52
C ASP A 146 8.23 1.60 -1.11
N LEU A 147 8.69 0.37 -0.84
CA LEU A 147 9.25 0.00 0.46
C LEU A 147 10.52 0.81 0.77
N ALA A 148 11.44 0.91 -0.19
CA ALA A 148 12.65 1.71 -0.05
C ALA A 148 12.33 3.19 0.21
N SER A 149 11.34 3.73 -0.51
CA SER A 149 10.87 5.11 -0.32
C SER A 149 10.33 5.33 1.08
N VAL A 150 9.39 4.48 1.54
CA VAL A 150 8.80 4.62 2.87
C VAL A 150 9.85 4.50 3.97
N ILE A 151 10.81 3.59 3.82
CA ILE A 151 11.93 3.49 4.78
C ILE A 151 12.75 4.78 4.77
N GLY A 152 13.16 5.26 3.59
CA GLY A 152 13.90 6.52 3.44
C GLY A 152 13.20 7.68 4.15
N TYR A 153 11.95 7.95 3.79
CA TYR A 153 11.16 9.06 4.33
C TYR A 153 10.74 8.89 5.80
N SER A 154 10.71 7.68 6.34
CA SER A 154 10.31 7.46 7.73
C SER A 154 11.47 7.37 8.72
N MET A 155 12.68 7.07 8.24
CA MET A 155 13.82 6.76 9.11
C MET A 155 15.00 7.72 8.98
N PHE A 156 15.14 8.38 7.84
CA PHE A 156 16.29 9.22 7.54
C PHE A 156 15.87 10.67 7.37
N ASP A 157 16.80 11.58 7.63
CA ASP A 157 16.56 13.01 7.45
C ASP A 157 16.47 13.33 5.96
N MET A 158 15.26 13.42 5.42
CA MET A 158 15.04 13.77 4.02
C MET A 158 15.01 15.28 3.76
N SER A 159 15.54 16.12 4.66
CA SER A 159 15.57 17.58 4.48
C SER A 159 16.38 18.03 3.26
N TYR A 160 17.29 17.19 2.76
CA TYR A 160 18.06 17.40 1.54
C TYR A 160 17.33 16.97 0.26
N VAL A 161 16.05 16.55 0.32
CA VAL A 161 15.31 16.16 -0.89
C VAL A 161 15.12 17.38 -1.81
N GLY A 162 15.70 17.29 -3.00
CA GLY A 162 15.76 18.40 -3.97
C GLY A 162 17.09 19.13 -3.96
N ASP A 163 17.92 18.91 -2.95
CA ASP A 163 19.33 19.28 -2.96
C ASP A 163 20.14 18.25 -3.73
N TYR A 164 21.28 18.71 -4.23
CA TYR A 164 22.23 17.86 -4.93
C TYR A 164 22.88 16.88 -3.94
N MET A 165 22.63 15.57 -4.14
CA MET A 165 23.32 14.52 -3.40
C MET A 165 24.79 14.52 -3.83
N PRO A 166 25.75 14.75 -2.93
CA PRO A 166 27.17 14.81 -3.30
C PRO A 166 27.62 13.49 -3.91
N THR A 167 28.25 13.52 -5.07
CA THR A 167 28.93 12.35 -5.62
C THR A 167 30.28 12.14 -4.90
N PRO A 168 30.90 10.96 -5.01
CA PRO A 168 32.23 10.73 -4.44
C PRO A 168 33.26 11.80 -4.83
N GLU A 169 33.16 12.32 -6.06
CA GLU A 169 34.02 13.39 -6.57
C GLU A 169 33.77 14.73 -5.86
N ASP A 170 32.52 15.07 -5.56
CA ASP A 170 32.20 16.28 -4.78
C ASP A 170 32.71 16.17 -3.34
N LEU A 171 32.66 14.95 -2.79
CA LEU A 171 33.18 14.66 -1.46
C LEU A 171 34.70 14.77 -1.40
N GLU A 172 35.45 14.67 -2.52
CA GLU A 172 36.90 14.88 -2.52
C GLU A 172 37.28 16.32 -2.13
N HIS A 173 36.45 17.29 -2.50
CA HIS A 173 36.66 18.73 -2.29
C HIS A 173 36.27 19.25 -0.91
N LEU A 174 35.52 18.47 -0.13
CA LEU A 174 35.20 18.79 1.26
C LEU A 174 36.44 18.71 2.15
N ASP A 175 36.51 19.54 3.18
CA ASP A 175 37.56 19.40 4.18
C ASP A 175 37.36 18.14 5.04
N ALA A 176 38.40 17.71 5.75
CA ALA A 176 38.34 16.48 6.54
C ALA A 176 37.28 16.54 7.65
N ALA A 177 37.04 17.72 8.22
CA ALA A 177 36.08 17.90 9.31
C ALA A 177 34.63 17.85 8.79
N GLU A 178 34.37 18.32 7.58
CA GLU A 178 33.08 18.20 6.90
C GLU A 178 32.76 16.75 6.54
N LYS A 179 33.74 16.02 5.99
CA LYS A 179 33.59 14.57 5.71
C LYS A 179 33.31 13.79 6.99
N GLU A 180 34.03 14.08 8.07
CA GLU A 180 33.84 13.45 9.37
C GLU A 180 32.45 13.73 9.94
N ARG A 181 31.99 15.00 9.94
CA ARG A 181 30.64 15.36 10.41
C ARG A 181 29.54 14.67 9.61
N MET A 182 29.68 14.56 8.29
CA MET A 182 28.71 13.87 7.45
C MET A 182 28.66 12.38 7.77
N ALA A 183 29.83 11.72 7.85
CA ALA A 183 29.91 10.31 8.21
C ALA A 183 29.36 10.02 9.62
N GLU A 184 29.60 10.91 10.59
CA GLU A 184 29.04 10.81 11.93
C GLU A 184 27.51 10.96 11.94
N LYS A 185 26.97 11.91 11.15
CA LYS A 185 25.53 12.09 10.97
C LYS A 185 24.90 10.82 10.38
N ASP A 186 25.44 10.31 9.28
CA ASP A 186 24.92 9.11 8.61
C ASP A 186 24.97 7.88 9.53
N ALA A 187 26.07 7.71 10.27
CA ALA A 187 26.21 6.62 11.24
C ALA A 187 25.23 6.73 12.40
N LEU A 188 24.93 7.95 12.86
CA LEU A 188 23.94 8.21 13.91
C LEU A 188 22.52 7.92 13.41
N GLU A 189 22.15 8.40 12.22
CA GLU A 189 20.85 8.13 11.61
C GLU A 189 20.63 6.64 11.41
N MET A 190 21.63 5.94 10.85
CA MET A 190 21.60 4.49 10.69
C MET A 190 21.38 3.77 12.04
N ARG A 191 22.10 4.19 13.09
CA ARG A 191 21.95 3.61 14.43
C ARG A 191 20.56 3.84 15.01
N ASN A 192 20.02 5.04 14.83
CA ASN A 192 18.68 5.41 15.29
C ASN A 192 17.61 4.60 14.55
N ALA A 193 17.72 4.48 13.23
CA ALA A 193 16.82 3.68 12.40
C ALA A 193 16.81 2.21 12.86
N LEU A 194 17.98 1.60 13.04
CA LEU A 194 18.08 0.21 13.50
C LEU A 194 17.55 0.03 14.93
N SER A 195 17.77 1.01 15.82
CA SER A 195 17.19 0.99 17.17
C SER A 195 15.66 1.10 17.14
N SER A 196 15.11 1.95 16.29
CA SER A 196 13.66 2.11 16.07
C SER A 196 13.03 0.79 15.60
N ILE A 197 13.63 0.14 14.60
CA ILE A 197 13.13 -1.14 14.06
C ILE A 197 13.13 -2.25 15.12
N LYS A 198 14.11 -2.27 16.03
CA LYS A 198 14.12 -3.23 17.16
C LYS A 198 12.97 -3.02 18.14
N GLN A 199 12.42 -1.82 18.23
CA GLN A 199 11.31 -1.48 19.13
C GLN A 199 9.94 -1.56 18.46
N TRP A 200 9.89 -1.75 17.13
CA TRP A 200 8.66 -1.94 16.38
C TRP A 200 7.79 -3.06 16.96
N GLN A 201 6.48 -2.85 16.95
CA GLN A 201 5.52 -3.84 17.41
C GLN A 201 4.99 -4.58 16.19
N PHE A 202 5.32 -5.86 16.10
CA PHE A 202 4.78 -6.79 15.13
C PHE A 202 3.84 -7.76 15.81
N THR A 203 2.93 -8.33 15.04
CA THR A 203 2.19 -9.53 15.46
C THR A 203 3.10 -10.76 15.37
N GLU A 204 2.73 -11.83 16.07
CA GLU A 204 3.45 -13.12 16.04
C GLU A 204 3.68 -13.63 14.59
N GLU A 205 2.71 -13.45 13.70
CA GLU A 205 2.77 -13.87 12.29
C GLU A 205 3.66 -12.96 11.41
N THR A 206 4.06 -11.80 11.92
CA THR A 206 4.87 -10.78 11.21
C THR A 206 6.24 -10.58 11.83
N GLU A 207 6.56 -11.24 12.95
CA GLU A 207 7.80 -10.99 13.69
C GLU A 207 9.05 -11.27 12.84
N TRP A 208 8.96 -12.22 11.90
CA TRP A 208 10.02 -12.53 10.92
C TRP A 208 10.43 -11.30 10.09
N ALA A 209 9.52 -10.35 9.87
CA ALA A 209 9.80 -9.16 9.07
C ALA A 209 10.81 -8.23 9.77
N ARG A 210 10.90 -8.28 11.11
CA ARG A 210 11.85 -7.45 11.86
C ARG A 210 13.29 -7.72 11.43
N ASP A 211 13.69 -8.99 11.38
CA ASP A 211 15.05 -9.35 11.04
C ASP A 211 15.39 -8.96 9.59
N MET A 212 14.46 -9.22 8.66
CA MET A 212 14.62 -8.80 7.27
C MET A 212 14.77 -7.28 7.13
N MET A 213 13.95 -6.50 7.83
CA MET A 213 14.05 -5.04 7.84
C MET A 213 15.38 -4.56 8.40
N LEU A 214 15.89 -5.19 9.47
CA LEU A 214 17.22 -4.87 10.01
C LEU A 214 18.33 -5.14 8.99
N GLN A 215 18.24 -6.26 8.25
CA GLN A 215 19.23 -6.59 7.23
C GLN A 215 19.18 -5.64 6.03
N LEU A 216 17.98 -5.28 5.56
CA LEU A 216 17.77 -4.33 4.47
C LEU A 216 18.28 -2.94 4.84
N VAL A 217 17.88 -2.41 6.00
CA VAL A 217 18.27 -1.06 6.43
C VAL A 217 19.76 -0.96 6.72
N SER A 218 20.37 -2.01 7.27
CA SER A 218 21.83 -2.05 7.47
C SER A 218 22.65 -2.28 6.19
N GLY A 219 22.00 -2.47 5.03
CA GLY A 219 22.66 -2.76 3.76
C GLY A 219 23.29 -4.15 3.67
N LYS A 220 23.03 -5.05 4.63
CA LYS A 220 23.51 -6.44 4.62
C LYS A 220 22.79 -7.30 3.60
N LEU A 221 21.57 -6.92 3.25
CA LEU A 221 20.72 -7.59 2.27
C LEU A 221 20.26 -6.55 1.25
N SER A 222 20.38 -6.86 -0.05
CA SER A 222 19.76 -6.06 -1.11
C SER A 222 18.27 -6.42 -1.25
N TYR A 223 17.45 -5.45 -1.68
CA TYR A 223 16.05 -5.71 -2.04
C TYR A 223 15.92 -6.72 -3.19
N ASP A 224 16.91 -6.78 -4.08
CA ASP A 224 16.92 -7.72 -5.20
C ASP A 224 17.17 -9.16 -4.74
N ASP A 225 17.90 -9.33 -3.64
CA ASP A 225 18.27 -10.62 -3.04
C ASP A 225 17.18 -11.20 -2.12
N LEU A 226 16.07 -10.49 -1.91
CA LEU A 226 14.94 -11.00 -1.15
C LEU A 226 14.41 -12.30 -1.79
N PRO A 227 13.93 -13.28 -0.99
CA PRO A 227 13.35 -14.51 -1.55
C PRO A 227 12.28 -14.19 -2.59
N THR A 228 12.12 -15.05 -3.60
CA THR A 228 11.08 -14.93 -4.65
C THR A 228 10.26 -16.19 -4.71
N SER A 229 9.01 -16.11 -5.15
CA SER A 229 8.29 -17.33 -5.53
C SER A 229 8.96 -17.94 -6.77
N SER A 230 9.33 -19.21 -6.68
CA SER A 230 9.73 -19.99 -7.85
C SER A 230 8.56 -20.04 -8.82
N ARG A 231 8.79 -19.85 -10.13
CA ARG A 231 7.75 -20.17 -11.12
C ARG A 231 7.30 -21.60 -10.89
N LEU A 232 6.06 -21.79 -10.43
CA LEU A 232 5.33 -23.00 -10.76
C LEU A 232 5.12 -22.92 -12.27
N THR A 233 5.98 -23.61 -13.02
CA THR A 233 5.64 -24.06 -14.37
C THR A 233 4.40 -24.94 -14.25
N LEU A 234 3.23 -24.32 -14.45
CA LEU A 234 2.02 -25.01 -14.88
C LEU A 234 2.12 -25.29 -16.38
#